data_AF-A0A511J523-F1
#
_entry.id   AF-A0A511J523-F1
#
_cell.length_a   1.000
_cell.length_b   1.000
_cell.length_c   1.000
_cell.angle_alpha   90.00
_cell.angle_beta   90.00
_cell.angle_gamma   90.00
#
_symmetry.space_group_name_H-M   'P 1'
#
loop_
_entity.id
_entity.type
_entity.pdbx_description
1 polymer ?
#
loop_
_entity_poly.entity_id
_entity_poly.type
_entity_poly.pdbx_seq_one_letter_code
_entity_poly.pdbx_strand_id
1 'polypeptide(L)'
;MTIETKYWTKRRELEDQARLKQENQTLKKLTSVFPEALKEIQEKLLSQADLHDITYAEMMEFYSKSDQKKYREYVEKNYKSLKMYDSKYKEFIDEFFPSFDYAKVNRLLQIRSDIFKILAYHAIDVDVNKYFSDRLEEILQRSYASNANVLSQLLNVDLPNYLSQVELESYLNYPWSGKTFSRRLWGNISSLEQKLSNAIVKSVASGEGVIHALNTMRTDSEICDMFKLEESKYNKAIENLVRTEYAKFAQDGIEKSYLETGIEEYNVLTAKDERVCRICGGKASKNPYKLKDTVIGENRAPFHSRCRCTDVPNLPKLGKDIDEEYDRLFGDLLDEFAHDSFGINLKRRK
;
A
#
# COMPACT_ATOMS: atom_id res chain seq x y z
N MET A 1 20.29 -23.59 -17.39
CA MET A 1 19.78 -22.23 -17.72
C MET A 1 20.59 -21.69 -18.88
N THR A 2 19.91 -21.18 -19.92
CA THR A 2 20.59 -20.44 -21.01
C THR A 2 21.19 -19.15 -20.47
N ILE A 3 22.07 -18.51 -21.24
CA ILE A 3 22.68 -17.23 -20.88
C ILE A 3 21.62 -16.12 -20.77
N GLU A 4 20.62 -16.09 -21.66
CA GLU A 4 19.50 -15.14 -21.54
C GLU A 4 18.71 -15.36 -20.24
N THR A 5 18.48 -16.63 -19.87
CA THR A 5 17.81 -16.97 -18.60
C THR A 5 18.62 -16.45 -17.41
N LYS A 6 19.96 -16.57 -17.44
CA LYS A 6 20.83 -16.04 -16.38
C LYS A 6 20.80 -14.52 -16.33
N TYR A 7 20.86 -13.84 -17.49
CA TYR A 7 20.75 -12.38 -17.61
C TYR A 7 19.50 -11.88 -16.89
N TRP A 8 18.34 -12.36 -17.34
CA TRP A 8 17.05 -11.86 -16.85
C TRP A 8 16.84 -12.22 -15.39
N THR A 9 17.24 -13.43 -14.98
CA THR A 9 17.17 -13.82 -13.57
C THR A 9 17.99 -12.87 -12.69
N LYS A 10 19.23 -12.54 -13.08
CA LYS A 10 20.07 -11.63 -12.29
C LYS A 10 19.49 -10.21 -12.25
N ARG A 11 18.97 -9.72 -13.38
CA ARG A 11 18.29 -8.42 -13.45
C ARG A 11 17.10 -8.36 -12.47
N ARG A 12 16.27 -9.40 -12.45
CA ARG A 12 15.11 -9.49 -11.56
C ARG A 12 15.48 -9.52 -10.08
N GLU A 13 16.57 -10.20 -9.72
CA GLU A 13 17.10 -10.16 -8.34
C GLU A 13 17.46 -8.75 -7.90
N LEU A 14 18.13 -7.97 -8.77
CA LEU A 14 18.54 -6.60 -8.46
C LEU A 14 17.35 -5.64 -8.38
N GLU A 15 16.40 -5.76 -9.31
CA GLU A 15 15.16 -4.97 -9.28
C GLU A 15 14.33 -5.27 -8.02
N ASP A 16 14.28 -6.53 -7.58
CA ASP A 16 13.62 -6.93 -6.34
C ASP A 16 14.30 -6.34 -5.10
N GLN A 17 15.64 -6.35 -5.03
CA GLN A 17 16.38 -5.68 -3.95
C GLN A 17 16.09 -4.17 -3.88
N ALA A 18 16.07 -3.49 -5.03
CA ALA A 18 15.73 -2.08 -5.11
C ALA A 18 14.28 -1.82 -4.69
N ARG A 19 13.35 -2.67 -5.14
CA ARG A 19 11.93 -2.64 -4.77
C ARG A 19 11.77 -2.80 -3.25
N LEU A 20 12.41 -3.78 -2.62
CA LEU A 20 12.36 -3.99 -1.17
C LEU A 20 12.83 -2.77 -0.36
N LYS A 21 13.89 -2.10 -0.81
CA LYS A 21 14.36 -0.85 -0.18
C LYS A 21 13.28 0.23 -0.27
N GLN A 22 12.63 0.38 -1.43
CA GLN A 22 11.57 1.35 -1.62
C GLN A 22 10.31 1.00 -0.81
N GLU A 23 9.90 -0.27 -0.78
CA GLU A 23 8.81 -0.79 0.03
C GLU A 23 9.04 -0.44 1.50
N ASN A 24 10.21 -0.76 2.06
CA ASN A 24 10.53 -0.50 3.47
C ASN A 24 10.49 1.00 3.83
N GLN A 25 10.93 1.87 2.92
CA GLN A 25 10.82 3.32 3.10
C GLN A 25 9.34 3.77 3.11
N THR A 26 8.54 3.22 2.20
CA THR A 26 7.11 3.53 2.12
C THR A 26 6.37 3.02 3.34
N LEU A 27 6.65 1.80 3.80
CA LEU A 27 6.11 1.26 5.04
C LEU A 27 6.38 2.21 6.21
N LYS A 28 7.65 2.60 6.40
CA LYS A 28 8.05 3.49 7.49
C LYS A 28 7.25 4.81 7.45
N LYS A 29 7.07 5.40 6.27
CA LYS A 29 6.33 6.67 6.10
C LYS A 29 4.82 6.51 6.36
N LEU A 30 4.21 5.43 5.88
CA LEU A 30 2.77 5.21 6.05
C LEU A 30 2.40 4.81 7.48
N THR A 31 3.30 4.15 8.21
CA THR A 31 3.04 3.76 9.61
C THR A 31 3.44 4.83 10.61
N SER A 32 4.40 5.72 10.30
CA SER A 32 4.89 6.72 11.24
C SER A 32 3.90 7.81 11.63
N VAL A 33 2.74 7.90 10.97
CA VAL A 33 1.74 8.95 11.26
C VAL A 33 0.78 8.56 12.39
N PHE A 34 0.74 7.27 12.76
CA PHE A 34 -0.24 6.76 13.72
C PHE A 34 0.19 6.79 15.18
N PRO A 35 1.46 6.66 15.57
CA PRO A 35 1.85 6.81 16.97
C PRO A 35 1.39 8.15 17.58
N GLU A 36 1.65 9.26 16.89
CA GLU A 36 1.24 10.60 17.32
C GLU A 36 -0.28 10.75 17.31
N ALA A 37 -0.97 10.22 16.29
CA ALA A 37 -2.43 10.23 16.24
C ALA A 37 -3.05 9.43 17.40
N LEU A 38 -2.47 8.28 17.76
CA LEU A 38 -2.92 7.44 18.87
C LEU A 38 -2.71 8.12 20.22
N LYS A 39 -1.60 8.83 20.39
CA LYS A 39 -1.35 9.66 21.56
C LYS A 39 -2.40 10.78 21.68
N GLU A 40 -2.69 11.49 20.59
CA GLU A 40 -3.72 12.54 20.57
C GLU A 40 -5.11 11.96 20.86
N ILE A 41 -5.44 10.78 20.33
CA ILE A 41 -6.69 10.07 20.67
C ILE A 41 -6.76 9.77 22.16
N GLN A 42 -5.67 9.25 22.73
CA GLN A 42 -5.60 8.94 24.16
C GLN A 42 -5.80 10.20 25.02
N GLU A 43 -5.09 11.28 24.73
CA GLU A 43 -5.26 12.58 25.40
C GLU A 43 -6.70 13.11 25.26
N LYS A 44 -7.28 13.00 24.06
CA LYS A 44 -8.67 13.39 23.80
C LYS A 44 -9.66 12.58 24.62
N LEU A 45 -9.47 11.27 24.78
CA LEU A 45 -10.31 10.43 25.63
C LEU A 45 -10.16 10.79 27.11
N LEU A 46 -8.93 10.96 27.58
CA LEU A 46 -8.63 11.35 28.97
C LEU A 46 -9.19 12.72 29.35
N SER A 47 -9.32 13.63 28.39
CA SER A 47 -9.87 14.98 28.61
C SER A 47 -11.39 14.99 28.85
N GLN A 48 -12.09 13.92 28.52
CA GLN A 48 -13.55 13.86 28.55
C GLN A 48 -14.05 13.38 29.91
N ALA A 49 -14.33 14.34 30.81
CA ALA A 49 -14.71 14.06 32.19
C ALA A 49 -15.92 13.13 32.33
N ASP A 50 -16.89 13.23 31.42
CA ASP A 50 -18.10 12.41 31.39
C ASP A 50 -17.83 10.94 31.03
N LEU A 51 -16.65 10.59 30.50
CA LEU A 51 -16.24 9.20 30.34
C LEU A 51 -15.84 8.54 31.66
N HIS A 52 -15.56 9.30 32.72
CA HIS A 52 -15.09 8.70 33.97
C HIS A 52 -16.17 7.90 34.71
N ASP A 53 -17.46 8.20 34.52
CA ASP A 53 -18.52 7.53 35.28
C ASP A 53 -19.50 6.74 34.38
N ILE A 54 -19.22 6.63 33.07
CA ILE A 54 -20.12 6.03 32.10
C ILE A 54 -20.06 4.49 32.10
N THR A 55 -21.23 3.87 32.13
CA THR A 55 -21.44 2.42 31.97
C THR A 55 -21.52 2.01 30.50
N TYR A 56 -21.43 0.70 30.24
CA TYR A 56 -21.64 0.16 28.90
C TYR A 56 -23.05 0.50 28.36
N ALA A 57 -24.07 0.41 29.21
CA ALA A 57 -25.45 0.71 28.84
C ALA A 57 -25.58 2.19 28.41
N GLU A 58 -25.05 3.12 29.20
CA GLU A 58 -25.07 4.56 28.89
C GLU A 58 -24.23 4.91 27.64
N MET A 59 -23.12 4.19 27.40
CA MET A 59 -22.33 4.38 26.19
C MET A 59 -23.10 4.05 24.91
N MET A 60 -23.98 3.04 25.00
CA MET A 60 -24.80 2.55 23.89
C MET A 60 -26.17 3.23 23.80
N GLU A 61 -26.66 3.79 24.91
CA GLU A 61 -27.93 4.49 25.01
C GLU A 61 -28.00 5.67 24.04
N PHE A 62 -29.14 5.80 23.36
CA PHE A 62 -29.36 6.94 22.48
C PHE A 62 -29.58 8.19 23.33
N TYR A 63 -28.94 9.28 22.90
CA TYR A 63 -29.17 10.57 23.53
C TYR A 63 -30.66 10.97 23.49
N SER A 64 -31.06 11.77 24.46
CA SER A 64 -32.38 12.40 24.51
C SER A 64 -32.67 13.19 23.21
N LYS A 65 -33.94 13.40 22.85
CA LYS A 65 -34.29 14.14 21.62
C LYS A 65 -33.63 15.53 21.54
N SER A 66 -33.49 16.23 22.68
CA SER A 66 -32.82 17.54 22.77
C SER A 66 -31.31 17.42 22.55
N ASP A 67 -30.67 16.41 23.14
CA ASP A 67 -29.23 16.22 23.04
C ASP A 67 -28.79 15.67 21.68
N GLN A 68 -29.63 14.86 21.02
CA GLN A 68 -29.34 14.35 19.69
C GLN A 68 -29.03 15.48 18.70
N LYS A 69 -29.71 16.64 18.77
CA LYS A 69 -29.40 17.77 17.88
C LYS A 69 -27.97 18.26 18.10
N LYS A 70 -27.59 18.53 19.35
CA LYS A 70 -26.26 19.00 19.73
C LYS A 70 -25.15 18.03 19.30
N TYR A 71 -25.34 16.72 19.53
CA TYR A 71 -24.34 15.72 19.15
C TYR A 71 -24.27 15.47 17.64
N ARG A 72 -25.40 15.55 16.93
CA ARG A 72 -25.40 15.57 15.46
C ARG A 72 -24.58 16.73 14.93
N GLU A 73 -24.79 17.93 15.46
CA GLU A 73 -24.03 19.13 15.08
C GLU A 73 -22.52 18.95 15.36
N TYR A 74 -22.14 18.33 16.48
CA TYR A 74 -20.74 18.03 16.80
C TYR A 74 -20.10 17.08 15.77
N VAL A 75 -20.76 15.96 15.49
CA VAL A 75 -20.27 14.95 14.54
C VAL A 75 -20.21 15.52 13.12
N GLU A 76 -21.23 16.28 12.71
CA GLU A 76 -21.23 17.00 11.44
C GLU A 76 -20.10 18.02 11.36
N LYS A 77 -19.79 18.72 12.45
CA LYS A 77 -18.67 19.66 12.49
C LYS A 77 -17.34 18.95 12.25
N ASN A 78 -17.14 17.77 12.85
CA ASN A 78 -15.95 16.95 12.61
C ASN A 78 -15.85 16.54 11.13
N TYR A 79 -16.92 16.00 10.57
CA TYR A 79 -16.98 15.63 9.14
C TYR A 79 -16.73 16.81 8.19
N LYS A 80 -17.44 17.94 8.40
CA LYS A 80 -17.28 19.17 7.62
C LYS A 80 -15.86 19.73 7.74
N SER A 81 -15.27 19.70 8.93
CA SER A 81 -13.90 20.19 9.15
C SER A 81 -12.87 19.42 8.33
N LEU A 82 -12.99 18.10 8.20
CA LEU A 82 -12.08 17.30 7.37
C LEU A 82 -12.23 17.63 5.88
N LYS A 83 -13.47 17.79 5.40
CA LYS A 83 -13.73 18.14 3.98
C LYS A 83 -13.24 19.53 3.61
N MET A 84 -13.25 20.46 4.56
CA MET A 84 -12.75 21.82 4.38
C MET A 84 -11.23 21.91 4.56
N TYR A 85 -10.64 20.97 5.31
CA TYR A 85 -9.20 20.91 5.54
C TYR A 85 -8.45 20.62 4.24
N ASP A 86 -8.91 19.63 3.47
CA ASP A 86 -8.34 19.35 2.14
C ASP A 86 -9.38 18.74 1.19
N SER A 87 -9.69 19.47 0.11
CA SER A 87 -10.72 19.08 -0.85
C SER A 87 -10.36 17.84 -1.66
N LYS A 88 -9.06 17.52 -1.80
CA LYS A 88 -8.60 16.34 -2.55
C LYS A 88 -9.07 15.03 -1.90
N TYR A 89 -9.28 15.06 -0.58
CA TYR A 89 -9.64 13.88 0.21
C TYR A 89 -11.13 13.73 0.44
N LYS A 90 -11.94 14.67 -0.06
CA LYS A 90 -13.39 14.69 0.15
C LYS A 90 -14.06 13.36 -0.18
N GLU A 91 -13.70 12.71 -1.29
CA GLU A 91 -14.31 11.43 -1.66
C GLU A 91 -14.00 10.30 -0.67
N PHE A 92 -12.79 10.25 -0.12
CA PHE A 92 -12.42 9.25 0.88
C PHE A 92 -13.10 9.54 2.22
N ILE A 93 -13.21 10.81 2.60
CA ILE A 93 -13.97 11.20 3.78
C ILE A 93 -15.44 10.83 3.60
N ASP A 94 -16.03 11.06 2.43
CA ASP A 94 -17.43 10.72 2.16
C ASP A 94 -17.68 9.20 2.17
N GLU A 95 -16.72 8.38 1.69
CA GLU A 95 -16.81 6.91 1.71
C GLU A 95 -16.56 6.31 3.11
N PHE A 96 -15.57 6.81 3.84
CA PHE A 96 -15.02 6.12 5.01
C PHE A 96 -15.32 6.77 6.36
N PHE A 97 -15.73 8.03 6.39
CA PHE A 97 -16.26 8.63 7.62
C PHE A 97 -17.50 7.83 8.02
N PRO A 98 -17.66 7.45 9.31
CA PRO A 98 -18.71 6.53 9.72
C PRO A 98 -20.07 6.95 9.14
N SER A 99 -20.72 6.03 8.41
CA SER A 99 -22.05 6.24 7.81
C SER A 99 -23.04 6.38 8.96
N PHE A 100 -23.33 7.62 9.36
CA PHE A 100 -24.19 7.85 10.50
C PHE A 100 -25.63 7.53 10.15
N ASP A 101 -26.20 6.58 10.89
CA ASP A 101 -27.63 6.59 11.13
C ASP A 101 -27.91 7.72 12.13
N TYR A 102 -28.23 8.90 11.61
CA TYR A 102 -28.53 10.08 12.43
C TYR A 102 -29.70 9.87 13.40
N ALA A 103 -30.45 8.76 13.31
CA ALA A 103 -31.46 8.36 14.28
C ALA A 103 -30.86 7.67 15.54
N LYS A 104 -29.58 7.28 15.52
CA LYS A 104 -28.90 6.48 16.56
C LYS A 104 -27.66 7.17 17.11
N VAL A 105 -27.84 8.38 17.65
CA VAL A 105 -26.75 9.19 18.19
C VAL A 105 -26.51 8.78 19.65
N ASN A 106 -25.35 8.18 19.93
CA ASN A 106 -24.93 7.77 21.27
C ASN A 106 -23.47 8.19 21.54
N ARG A 107 -22.96 7.90 22.74
CA ARG A 107 -21.60 8.28 23.12
C ARG A 107 -20.54 7.59 22.29
N LEU A 108 -20.75 6.32 21.94
CA LEU A 108 -19.86 5.60 21.03
C LEU A 108 -19.70 6.36 19.70
N LEU A 109 -20.78 6.84 19.10
CA LEU A 109 -20.72 7.57 17.84
C LEU A 109 -19.81 8.81 17.90
N GLN A 110 -19.86 9.53 19.01
CA GLN A 110 -19.01 10.69 19.25
C GLN A 110 -17.53 10.29 19.34
N ILE A 111 -17.21 9.24 20.09
CA ILE A 111 -15.85 8.70 20.21
C ILE A 111 -15.33 8.26 18.84
N ARG A 112 -16.15 7.53 18.08
CA ARG A 112 -15.82 7.10 16.70
C ARG A 112 -15.52 8.28 15.79
N SER A 113 -16.33 9.34 15.87
CA SER A 113 -16.14 10.56 15.09
C SER A 113 -14.82 11.28 15.46
N ASP A 114 -14.48 11.35 16.75
CA ASP A 114 -13.24 11.96 17.22
C ASP A 114 -12.02 11.14 16.75
N ILE A 115 -12.04 9.83 16.95
CA ILE A 115 -10.97 8.91 16.52
C ILE A 115 -10.76 9.02 15.01
N PHE A 116 -11.83 8.89 14.21
CA PHE A 116 -11.70 8.99 12.75
C PHE A 116 -11.09 10.33 12.33
N LYS A 117 -11.57 11.43 12.93
CA LYS A 117 -11.08 12.76 12.59
C LYS A 117 -9.59 12.91 12.87
N ILE A 118 -9.12 12.46 14.03
CA ILE A 118 -7.70 12.55 14.39
C ILE A 118 -6.87 11.70 13.42
N LEU A 119 -7.24 10.43 13.19
CA LEU A 119 -6.53 9.56 12.25
C LEU A 119 -6.49 10.14 10.83
N ALA A 120 -7.62 10.64 10.34
CA ALA A 120 -7.73 11.24 9.02
C ALA A 120 -6.91 12.53 8.90
N TYR A 121 -6.92 13.38 9.93
CA TYR A 121 -6.12 14.61 9.96
C TYR A 121 -4.63 14.31 9.79
N HIS A 122 -4.08 13.41 10.62
CA HIS A 122 -2.66 13.03 10.53
C HIS A 122 -2.30 12.39 9.18
N ALA A 123 -3.19 11.56 8.63
CA ALA A 123 -3.00 10.98 7.30
C ALA A 123 -2.99 12.03 6.17
N ILE A 124 -3.88 13.04 6.25
CA ILE A 124 -3.98 14.12 5.25
C ILE A 124 -2.81 15.09 5.37
N ASP A 125 -2.46 15.50 6.59
CA ASP A 125 -1.38 16.46 6.88
C ASP A 125 -0.04 15.98 6.32
N VAL A 126 0.25 14.69 6.48
CA VAL A 126 1.45 14.04 5.93
C VAL A 126 1.29 13.61 4.46
N ASP A 127 0.08 13.72 3.92
CA ASP A 127 -0.28 13.38 2.56
C ASP A 127 0.06 11.92 2.18
N VAL A 128 -0.25 10.98 3.08
CA VAL A 128 0.16 9.57 2.96
C VAL A 128 -0.32 8.92 1.66
N ASN A 129 -1.49 9.34 1.14
CA ASN A 129 -2.01 8.82 -0.11
C ASN A 129 -1.21 9.32 -1.32
N LYS A 130 -0.87 10.62 -1.38
CA LYS A 130 -0.02 11.15 -2.45
C LYS A 130 1.35 10.51 -2.39
N TYR A 131 1.95 10.42 -1.20
CA TYR A 131 3.24 9.77 -1.03
C TYR A 131 3.22 8.33 -1.57
N PHE A 132 2.19 7.55 -1.23
CA PHE A 132 2.09 6.18 -1.76
C PHE A 132 1.84 6.17 -3.27
N SER A 133 1.01 7.07 -3.79
CA SER A 133 0.75 7.23 -5.24
C SER A 133 2.04 7.49 -6.02
N ASP A 134 2.81 8.51 -5.61
CA ASP A 134 4.06 8.92 -6.26
C ASP A 134 5.06 7.75 -6.29
N ARG A 135 5.05 6.91 -5.23
CA ARG A 135 5.93 5.75 -5.12
C ARG A 135 5.50 4.57 -5.99
N LEU A 136 4.20 4.37 -6.17
CA LEU A 136 3.67 3.38 -7.09
C LEU A 136 3.87 3.79 -8.56
N GLU A 137 3.75 5.08 -8.85
CA GLU A 137 4.14 5.67 -10.12
C GLU A 137 5.63 5.44 -10.39
N GLU A 138 6.50 5.75 -9.41
CA GLU A 138 7.95 5.58 -9.52
C GLU A 138 8.34 4.13 -9.84
N ILE A 139 7.80 3.14 -9.13
CA ILE A 139 8.13 1.73 -9.38
C ILE A 139 7.59 1.24 -10.74
N LEU A 140 6.38 1.65 -11.12
CA LEU A 140 5.80 1.32 -12.43
C LEU A 140 6.67 1.87 -13.57
N GLN A 141 6.97 3.15 -13.52
CA GLN A 141 7.79 3.86 -14.50
C GLN A 141 9.21 3.28 -14.57
N ARG A 142 9.82 3.01 -13.41
CA ARG A 142 11.15 2.41 -13.32
C ARG A 142 11.18 1.00 -13.90
N SER A 143 10.21 0.15 -13.56
CA SER A 143 10.09 -1.20 -14.09
C SER A 143 9.87 -1.20 -15.61
N TYR A 144 9.02 -0.30 -16.12
CA TYR A 144 8.84 -0.14 -17.57
C TYR A 144 10.14 0.31 -18.25
N ALA A 145 10.71 1.45 -17.84
CA ALA A 145 11.89 2.02 -18.50
C ALA A 145 13.10 1.08 -18.45
N SER A 146 13.33 0.43 -17.31
CA SER A 146 14.36 -0.58 -17.12
C SER A 146 14.26 -1.67 -18.19
N ASN A 147 13.06 -2.15 -18.49
CA ASN A 147 12.85 -3.29 -19.37
C ASN A 147 12.72 -2.89 -20.84
N ALA A 148 12.02 -1.79 -21.13
CA ALA A 148 11.90 -1.22 -22.46
C ALA A 148 13.27 -0.89 -23.05
N ASN A 149 14.16 -0.24 -22.28
CA ASN A 149 15.51 0.12 -22.76
C ASN A 149 16.36 -1.09 -23.19
N VAL A 150 16.25 -2.20 -22.47
CA VAL A 150 17.02 -3.41 -22.78
C VAL A 150 16.40 -4.13 -23.97
N LEU A 151 15.07 -4.32 -23.95
CA LEU A 151 14.37 -5.04 -25.01
C LEU A 151 14.39 -4.27 -26.33
N SER A 152 14.35 -2.93 -26.30
CA SER A 152 14.50 -2.09 -27.51
C SER A 152 15.83 -2.34 -28.21
N GLN A 153 16.91 -2.50 -27.43
CA GLN A 153 18.24 -2.79 -27.97
C GLN A 153 18.33 -4.23 -28.49
N LEU A 154 17.92 -5.21 -27.66
CA LEU A 154 18.03 -6.63 -28.00
C LEU A 154 17.18 -7.02 -29.22
N LEU A 155 16.01 -6.39 -29.38
CA LEU A 155 15.06 -6.72 -30.44
C LEU A 155 15.09 -5.72 -31.60
N ASN A 156 15.95 -4.71 -31.53
CA ASN A 156 16.07 -3.64 -32.52
C ASN A 156 14.71 -2.99 -32.84
N VAL A 157 13.96 -2.64 -31.80
CA VAL A 157 12.66 -1.95 -31.87
C VAL A 157 12.76 -0.56 -31.23
N ASP A 158 12.16 0.46 -31.85
CA ASP A 158 12.13 1.80 -31.26
C ASP A 158 10.94 1.92 -30.30
N LEU A 159 11.24 2.25 -29.04
CA LEU A 159 10.23 2.43 -28.00
C LEU A 159 10.46 3.72 -27.21
N PRO A 160 9.37 4.31 -26.67
CA PRO A 160 9.50 5.29 -25.60
C PRO A 160 10.26 4.69 -24.41
N ASN A 161 11.13 5.49 -23.78
CA ASN A 161 11.78 5.12 -22.53
C ASN A 161 10.98 5.58 -21.29
N TYR A 162 9.74 6.06 -21.49
CA TYR A 162 8.84 6.46 -20.42
C TYR A 162 7.37 6.21 -20.75
N LEU A 163 6.56 6.01 -19.70
CA LEU A 163 5.10 6.00 -19.80
C LEU A 163 4.60 7.43 -19.69
N SER A 164 3.59 7.78 -20.49
CA SER A 164 2.94 9.09 -20.40
C SER A 164 2.18 9.24 -19.07
N GLN A 165 1.95 10.48 -18.64
CA GLN A 165 1.16 10.75 -17.42
C GLN A 165 -0.23 10.11 -17.48
N VAL A 166 -0.87 10.12 -18.67
CA VAL A 166 -2.18 9.51 -18.89
C VAL A 166 -2.14 7.99 -18.67
N GLU A 167 -1.08 7.33 -19.12
CA GLU A 167 -0.89 5.89 -18.87
C GLU A 167 -0.66 5.60 -17.39
N LEU A 168 0.22 6.36 -16.73
CA LEU A 168 0.49 6.21 -15.29
C LEU A 168 -0.79 6.37 -14.47
N GLU A 169 -1.58 7.39 -14.74
CA GLU A 169 -2.87 7.63 -14.10
C GLU A 169 -3.86 6.49 -14.35
N SER A 170 -3.87 5.91 -15.56
CA SER A 170 -4.73 4.76 -15.87
C SER A 170 -4.38 3.54 -15.00
N TYR A 171 -3.09 3.25 -14.79
CA TYR A 171 -2.63 2.15 -13.95
C TYR A 171 -2.91 2.39 -12.46
N LEU A 172 -2.69 3.62 -11.97
CA LEU A 172 -2.90 4.00 -10.57
C LEU A 172 -4.38 3.95 -10.18
N ASN A 173 -5.27 4.31 -11.10
CA ASN A 173 -6.71 4.35 -10.87
C ASN A 173 -7.44 3.04 -11.19
N TYR A 174 -6.76 2.05 -11.80
CA TYR A 174 -7.38 0.76 -12.11
C TYR A 174 -7.62 -0.09 -10.84
N PRO A 175 -8.87 -0.45 -10.50
CA PRO A 175 -9.20 -1.19 -9.28
C PRO A 175 -8.97 -2.70 -9.44
N TRP A 176 -7.73 -3.10 -9.72
CA TRP A 176 -7.36 -4.47 -10.10
C TRP A 176 -7.75 -5.55 -9.07
N SER A 177 -7.89 -5.19 -7.79
CA SER A 177 -8.33 -6.09 -6.70
C SER A 177 -9.71 -5.71 -6.15
N GLY A 178 -10.55 -5.06 -6.96
CA GLY A 178 -11.88 -4.55 -6.61
C GLY A 178 -11.87 -3.14 -6.00
N LYS A 179 -10.72 -2.63 -5.54
CA LYS A 179 -10.52 -1.26 -5.07
C LYS A 179 -9.14 -0.74 -5.49
N THR A 180 -9.00 0.57 -5.68
CA THR A 180 -7.69 1.21 -5.88
C THR A 180 -6.81 1.08 -4.63
N PHE A 181 -5.50 1.32 -4.75
CA PHE A 181 -4.62 1.36 -3.58
C PHE A 181 -5.05 2.43 -2.57
N SER A 182 -5.47 3.61 -3.06
CA SER A 182 -5.95 4.71 -2.22
C SER A 182 -7.17 4.34 -1.39
N ARG A 183 -8.18 3.72 -2.00
CA ARG A 183 -9.37 3.26 -1.27
C ARG A 183 -9.04 2.17 -0.25
N ARG A 184 -8.04 1.33 -0.51
CA ARG A 184 -7.58 0.33 0.46
C ARG A 184 -6.77 0.95 1.59
N LEU A 185 -5.96 1.98 1.32
CA LEU A 185 -5.26 2.74 2.35
C LEU A 185 -6.26 3.40 3.32
N TRP A 186 -7.23 4.15 2.79
CA TRP A 186 -8.29 4.77 3.58
C TRP A 186 -9.21 3.76 4.26
N GLY A 187 -9.47 2.61 3.64
CA GLY A 187 -10.16 1.49 4.28
C GLY A 187 -9.41 0.93 5.49
N ASN A 188 -8.07 0.89 5.46
CA ASN A 188 -7.28 0.49 6.62
C ASN A 188 -7.32 1.54 7.74
N ILE A 189 -7.33 2.84 7.40
CA ILE A 189 -7.50 3.94 8.38
C ILE A 189 -8.88 3.82 9.06
N SER A 190 -9.95 3.62 8.28
CA SER A 190 -11.30 3.38 8.80
C SER A 190 -11.38 2.10 9.65
N SER A 191 -10.67 1.04 9.26
CA SER A 191 -10.60 -0.19 10.05
C SER A 191 -9.87 0.02 11.38
N LEU A 192 -8.82 0.85 11.42
CA LEU A 192 -8.12 1.20 12.65
C LEU A 192 -9.06 1.96 13.60
N GLU A 193 -9.80 2.95 13.11
CA GLU A 193 -10.85 3.62 13.89
C GLU A 193 -11.80 2.61 14.54
N GLN A 194 -12.40 1.74 13.73
CA GLN A 194 -13.38 0.76 14.21
C GLN A 194 -12.78 -0.16 15.28
N LYS A 195 -11.52 -0.57 15.10
CA LYS A 195 -10.81 -1.42 16.06
C LYS A 195 -10.54 -0.70 17.38
N LEU A 196 -10.06 0.53 17.34
CA LEU A 196 -9.81 1.35 18.54
C LEU A 196 -11.12 1.58 19.30
N SER A 197 -12.17 2.00 18.60
CA SER A 197 -13.50 2.21 19.16
C SER A 197 -14.07 0.94 19.78
N ASN A 198 -13.95 -0.20 19.11
CA ASN A 198 -14.41 -1.48 19.64
C ASN A 198 -13.58 -1.95 20.84
N ALA A 199 -12.28 -1.65 20.89
CA ALA A 199 -11.43 -2.00 22.01
C ALA A 199 -11.85 -1.23 23.28
N ILE A 200 -12.16 0.07 23.14
CA ILE A 200 -12.74 0.89 24.22
C ILE A 200 -14.05 0.26 24.71
N VAL A 201 -14.99 -0.01 23.79
CA VAL A 201 -16.31 -0.60 24.13
C VAL A 201 -16.19 -1.93 24.86
N LYS A 202 -15.26 -2.80 24.43
CA LYS A 202 -15.02 -4.10 25.08
C LYS A 202 -14.50 -3.96 26.50
N SER A 203 -13.62 -2.99 26.77
CA SER A 203 -13.13 -2.72 28.12
C SER A 203 -14.24 -2.21 29.05
N VAL A 204 -15.23 -1.49 28.51
CA VAL A 204 -16.42 -1.13 29.31
C VAL A 204 -17.29 -2.34 29.61
N ALA A 205 -17.53 -3.17 28.59
CA ALA A 205 -18.42 -4.33 28.67
C ALA A 205 -17.89 -5.44 29.60
N SER A 206 -16.57 -5.55 29.80
CA SER A 206 -15.95 -6.54 30.69
C SER A 206 -16.17 -6.26 32.19
N GLY A 207 -16.86 -5.17 32.57
CA GLY A 207 -17.14 -4.83 33.96
C GLY A 207 -16.00 -4.13 34.68
N GLU A 208 -14.86 -3.93 34.00
CA GLU A 208 -13.74 -3.11 34.48
C GLU A 208 -14.07 -1.59 34.36
N GLY A 209 -15.09 -1.25 33.56
CA GLY A 209 -15.59 0.11 33.34
C GLY A 209 -14.68 0.98 32.45
N VAL A 210 -15.21 2.07 31.90
CA VAL A 210 -14.38 3.05 31.15
C VAL A 210 -13.24 3.59 32.02
N ILE A 211 -13.45 3.65 33.34
CA ILE A 211 -12.43 4.00 34.33
C ILE A 211 -11.17 3.14 34.17
N HIS A 212 -11.30 1.82 33.98
CA HIS A 212 -10.13 0.96 33.82
C HIS A 212 -9.39 1.27 32.52
N ALA A 213 -10.09 1.37 31.38
CA ALA A 213 -9.48 1.77 30.10
C ALA A 213 -8.74 3.10 30.22
N LEU A 214 -9.38 4.11 30.83
CA LEU A 214 -8.78 5.42 31.06
C LEU A 214 -7.63 5.38 32.07
N ASN A 215 -7.69 4.53 33.10
CA ASN A 215 -6.59 4.35 34.04
C ASN A 215 -5.39 3.68 33.39
N THR A 216 -5.61 2.66 32.55
CA THR A 216 -4.54 2.06 31.72
C THR A 216 -3.91 3.09 30.79
N MET A 217 -4.72 3.98 30.20
CA MET A 217 -4.23 5.13 29.43
C MET A 217 -3.47 6.15 30.29
N ARG A 218 -3.85 6.40 31.54
CA ARG A 218 -3.14 7.32 32.45
C ARG A 218 -1.78 6.78 32.90
N THR A 219 -1.68 5.45 33.07
CA THR A 219 -0.46 4.81 33.54
C THR A 219 0.62 4.70 32.46
N ASP A 220 0.25 4.87 31.18
CA ASP A 220 1.18 4.88 30.05
C ASP A 220 1.23 6.29 29.44
N SER A 221 2.34 7.00 29.64
CA SER A 221 2.52 8.38 29.15
C SER A 221 2.66 8.49 27.63
N GLU A 222 2.75 7.38 26.91
CA GLU A 222 2.88 7.36 25.44
C GLU A 222 1.61 6.83 24.76
N ILE A 223 1.40 5.51 24.78
CA ILE A 223 0.28 4.84 24.09
C ILE A 223 -0.06 3.57 24.87
N CYS A 224 -1.30 3.43 25.37
CA CYS A 224 -1.70 2.24 26.10
C CYS A 224 -1.58 0.94 25.28
N ASP A 225 -1.37 -0.20 25.94
CA ASP A 225 -1.16 -1.51 25.30
C ASP A 225 -2.29 -1.92 24.35
N MET A 226 -3.53 -1.55 24.69
CA MET A 226 -4.69 -1.78 23.84
C MET A 226 -4.54 -1.09 22.46
N PHE A 227 -4.06 0.16 22.44
CA PHE A 227 -3.84 0.90 21.20
C PHE A 227 -2.61 0.38 20.45
N LYS A 228 -1.51 0.05 21.15
CA LYS A 228 -0.32 -0.59 20.57
C LYS A 228 -0.67 -1.90 19.84
N LEU A 229 -1.61 -2.69 20.39
CA LEU A 229 -2.07 -3.92 19.75
C LEU A 229 -2.79 -3.65 18.43
N GLU A 230 -3.70 -2.67 18.39
CA GLU A 230 -4.42 -2.31 17.17
C GLU A 230 -3.52 -1.63 16.14
N GLU A 231 -2.56 -0.82 16.58
CA GLU A 231 -1.49 -0.27 15.75
C GLU A 231 -0.67 -1.38 15.08
N SER A 232 -0.24 -2.40 15.83
CA SER A 232 0.50 -3.53 15.28
C SER A 232 -0.29 -4.27 14.18
N LYS A 233 -1.60 -4.43 14.37
CA LYS A 233 -2.49 -5.03 13.36
C LYS A 233 -2.64 -4.12 12.13
N TYR A 234 -2.73 -2.81 12.33
CA TYR A 234 -2.74 -1.83 11.24
C TYR A 234 -1.43 -1.89 10.44
N ASN A 235 -0.28 -1.86 11.12
CA ASN A 235 1.04 -1.92 10.49
C ASN A 235 1.20 -3.17 9.63
N LYS A 236 0.70 -4.33 10.09
CA LYS A 236 0.66 -5.57 9.28
C LYS A 236 -0.25 -5.46 8.06
N ALA A 237 -1.38 -4.77 8.17
CA ALA A 237 -2.31 -4.57 7.05
C ALA A 237 -1.73 -3.62 6.00
N ILE A 238 -1.07 -2.53 6.43
CA ILE A 238 -0.32 -1.64 5.55
C ILE A 238 0.85 -2.35 4.89
N GLU A 239 1.54 -3.22 5.62
CA GLU A 239 2.59 -4.04 5.02
C GLU A 239 2.07 -4.93 3.89
N ASN A 240 0.96 -5.61 4.12
CA ASN A 240 0.30 -6.39 3.08
C ASN A 240 -0.06 -5.53 1.86
N LEU A 241 -0.64 -4.34 2.09
CA LEU A 241 -1.02 -3.43 1.02
C LEU A 241 0.19 -2.96 0.22
N VAL A 242 1.20 -2.40 0.88
CA VAL A 242 2.40 -1.85 0.22
C VAL A 242 3.15 -2.91 -0.57
N ARG A 243 3.41 -4.09 0.02
CA ARG A 243 4.15 -5.13 -0.72
C ARG A 243 3.37 -5.66 -1.92
N THR A 244 2.04 -5.76 -1.81
CA THR A 244 1.19 -6.27 -2.90
C THR A 244 1.04 -5.25 -4.03
N GLU A 245 0.67 -4.01 -3.68
CA GLU A 245 1.26 -2.75 -4.17
C GLU A 245 2.37 -2.86 -5.19
N TYR A 246 3.57 -2.78 -4.64
CA TYR A 246 4.81 -2.71 -5.37
C TYR A 246 5.02 -3.91 -6.28
N ALA A 247 4.65 -5.12 -5.85
CA ALA A 247 4.73 -6.30 -6.69
C ALA A 247 3.87 -6.15 -7.97
N LYS A 248 2.61 -5.73 -7.83
CA LYS A 248 1.71 -5.52 -8.97
C LYS A 248 2.22 -4.43 -9.90
N PHE A 249 2.55 -3.24 -9.39
CA PHE A 249 2.96 -2.12 -10.25
C PHE A 249 4.33 -2.37 -10.92
N ALA A 250 5.25 -3.09 -10.26
CA ALA A 250 6.48 -3.54 -10.90
C ALA A 250 6.19 -4.51 -12.06
N GLN A 251 5.29 -5.49 -11.86
CA GLN A 251 4.89 -6.41 -12.94
C GLN A 251 4.16 -5.72 -14.08
N ASP A 252 3.32 -4.74 -13.81
CA ASP A 252 2.64 -3.98 -14.86
C ASP A 252 3.64 -3.24 -15.76
N GLY A 253 4.70 -2.65 -15.18
CA GLY A 253 5.75 -2.01 -15.97
C GLY A 253 6.50 -3.01 -16.85
N ILE A 254 6.76 -4.20 -16.32
CA ILE A 254 7.39 -5.30 -17.06
C ILE A 254 6.48 -5.79 -18.20
N GLU A 255 5.22 -6.11 -17.90
CA GLU A 255 4.22 -6.55 -18.88
C GLU A 255 4.03 -5.53 -20.00
N LYS A 256 3.94 -4.24 -19.66
CA LYS A 256 3.82 -3.15 -20.63
C LYS A 256 5.04 -3.11 -21.57
N SER A 257 6.25 -3.29 -21.04
CA SER A 257 7.45 -3.38 -21.88
C SER A 257 7.44 -4.62 -22.79
N TYR A 258 6.90 -5.76 -22.33
CA TYR A 258 6.79 -6.98 -23.11
C TYR A 258 5.79 -6.82 -24.26
N LEU A 259 4.63 -6.21 -23.99
CA LEU A 259 3.60 -5.93 -24.98
C LEU A 259 4.13 -5.06 -26.11
N GLU A 260 4.86 -3.99 -25.77
CA GLU A 260 5.37 -3.04 -26.76
C GLU A 260 6.56 -3.57 -27.57
N THR A 261 7.31 -4.52 -27.01
CA THR A 261 8.44 -5.15 -27.71
C THR A 261 8.08 -6.45 -28.44
N GLY A 262 6.81 -6.87 -28.41
CA GLY A 262 6.35 -8.07 -29.12
C GLY A 262 6.78 -9.39 -28.47
N ILE A 263 7.07 -9.39 -27.16
CA ILE A 263 7.27 -10.63 -26.40
C ILE A 263 5.96 -11.39 -26.35
N GLU A 264 5.95 -12.66 -26.76
CA GLU A 264 4.73 -13.47 -26.79
C GLU A 264 4.56 -14.36 -25.55
N GLU A 265 5.66 -14.73 -24.90
CA GLU A 265 5.69 -15.66 -23.78
C GLU A 265 6.66 -15.20 -22.69
N TYR A 266 6.36 -15.59 -21.45
CA TYR A 266 7.21 -15.33 -20.28
C TYR A 266 7.24 -16.54 -19.36
N ASN A 267 8.25 -16.57 -18.50
CA ASN A 267 8.38 -17.55 -17.43
C ASN A 267 8.25 -16.84 -16.09
N VAL A 268 7.39 -17.34 -15.22
CA VAL A 268 7.33 -16.93 -13.82
C VAL A 268 8.62 -17.31 -13.13
N LEU A 269 9.28 -16.31 -12.55
CA LEU A 269 10.47 -16.41 -11.72
C LEU A 269 10.10 -16.20 -10.25
N THR A 270 10.35 -17.23 -9.44
CA THR A 270 10.16 -17.15 -7.98
C THR A 270 11.33 -16.46 -7.30
N ALA A 271 11.06 -15.70 -6.24
CA ALA A 271 12.11 -15.13 -5.39
C ALA A 271 13.05 -16.23 -4.87
N LYS A 272 14.37 -15.99 -4.90
CA LYS A 272 15.40 -17.00 -4.62
C LYS A 272 15.84 -17.07 -3.16
N ASP A 273 15.72 -15.96 -2.44
CA ASP A 273 16.13 -15.80 -1.04
C ASP A 273 15.06 -16.28 -0.05
N GLU A 274 13.86 -16.58 -0.53
CA GLU A 274 12.76 -17.12 0.25
C GLU A 274 12.53 -18.60 -0.07
N ARG A 275 12.06 -19.36 0.93
CA ARG A 275 11.51 -20.69 0.68
C ARG A 275 10.31 -20.52 -0.26
N VAL A 276 10.47 -20.94 -1.51
CA VAL A 276 9.43 -20.87 -2.54
C VAL A 276 8.15 -21.52 -2.00
N CYS A 277 7.10 -20.72 -1.87
CA CYS A 277 5.82 -21.21 -1.36
C CYS A 277 5.16 -22.14 -2.41
N ARG A 278 4.26 -23.02 -1.96
CA ARG A 278 3.59 -24.00 -2.84
C ARG A 278 2.80 -23.34 -3.97
N ILE A 279 2.22 -22.16 -3.72
CA ILE A 279 1.46 -21.40 -4.74
C ILE A 279 2.42 -20.96 -5.85
N CYS A 280 3.46 -20.21 -5.50
CA CYS A 280 4.45 -19.68 -6.46
C CYS A 280 5.19 -20.79 -7.20
N GLY A 281 5.67 -21.82 -6.49
CA GLY A 281 6.32 -22.98 -7.12
C GLY A 281 5.36 -23.74 -8.05
N GLY A 282 4.08 -23.85 -7.66
CA GLY A 282 3.04 -24.45 -8.50
C GLY A 282 2.78 -23.65 -9.79
N LYS A 283 2.77 -22.31 -9.72
CA LYS A 283 2.65 -21.46 -10.92
C LYS A 283 3.91 -21.56 -11.80
N ALA A 284 5.09 -21.39 -11.22
CA ALA A 284 6.36 -21.51 -11.96
C ALA A 284 6.58 -22.89 -12.62
N SER A 285 6.04 -23.98 -12.04
CA SER A 285 6.13 -25.32 -12.65
C SER A 285 5.35 -25.47 -13.97
N LYS A 286 4.47 -24.51 -14.31
CA LYS A 286 3.65 -24.52 -15.52
C LYS A 286 4.16 -23.58 -16.62
N ASN A 287 5.32 -22.95 -16.41
CA ASN A 287 5.99 -22.15 -17.42
C ASN A 287 6.20 -22.94 -18.74
N PRO A 288 6.22 -22.27 -19.91
CA PRO A 288 5.97 -20.84 -20.12
C PRO A 288 4.48 -20.47 -20.15
N TYR A 289 4.19 -19.19 -19.94
CA TYR A 289 2.86 -18.60 -20.10
C TYR A 289 2.81 -17.65 -21.29
N LYS A 290 1.65 -17.57 -21.95
CA LYS A 290 1.40 -16.64 -23.06
C LYS A 290 1.01 -15.26 -22.53
N LEU A 291 1.65 -14.22 -23.05
CA LEU A 291 1.42 -12.83 -22.64
C LEU A 291 -0.03 -12.40 -22.85
N LYS A 292 -0.64 -12.79 -23.98
CA LYS A 292 -2.03 -12.46 -24.31
C LYS A 292 -3.08 -13.08 -23.37
N ASP A 293 -2.72 -14.14 -22.65
CA ASP A 293 -3.61 -14.88 -21.75
C ASP A 293 -3.35 -14.48 -20.28
N THR A 294 -2.66 -13.37 -20.05
CA THR A 294 -2.21 -12.93 -18.72
C THR A 294 -3.38 -12.54 -17.82
N VAL A 295 -3.36 -13.09 -16.62
CA VAL A 295 -4.30 -12.88 -15.53
C VAL A 295 -3.52 -12.84 -14.22
N ILE A 296 -3.56 -11.68 -13.55
CA ILE A 296 -2.96 -11.48 -12.23
C ILE A 296 -3.53 -12.52 -11.25
N GLY A 297 -2.68 -13.17 -10.48
CA GLY A 297 -3.08 -14.19 -9.51
C GLY A 297 -3.12 -15.61 -10.08
N GLU A 298 -3.25 -15.75 -11.41
CA GLU A 298 -3.38 -17.05 -12.05
C GLU A 298 -2.16 -17.50 -12.84
N ASN A 299 -1.58 -16.62 -13.64
CA ASN A 299 -0.36 -16.89 -14.39
C ASN A 299 0.64 -15.72 -14.36
N ARG A 300 0.24 -14.54 -13.84
CA ARG A 300 1.14 -13.43 -13.53
C ARG A 300 1.10 -13.07 -12.04
N ALA A 301 2.26 -12.74 -11.49
CA ALA A 301 2.38 -12.26 -10.10
C ALA A 301 1.75 -10.86 -9.92
N PRO A 302 1.31 -10.47 -8.71
CA PRO A 302 1.37 -11.24 -7.47
C PRO A 302 0.32 -12.36 -7.39
N PHE A 303 0.75 -13.54 -6.93
CA PHE A 303 -0.15 -14.71 -6.74
C PHE A 303 -0.84 -14.75 -5.38
N HIS A 304 -0.33 -13.98 -4.42
CA HIS A 304 -0.82 -13.88 -3.06
C HIS A 304 -0.35 -12.57 -2.43
N SER A 305 -0.84 -12.25 -1.24
CA SER A 305 -0.36 -11.10 -0.47
C SER A 305 1.16 -11.19 -0.25
N ARG A 306 1.88 -10.07 -0.39
CA ARG A 306 3.34 -9.99 -0.24
C ARG A 306 4.14 -10.90 -1.20
N CYS A 307 3.55 -11.31 -2.32
CA CYS A 307 4.27 -12.10 -3.32
C CYS A 307 5.43 -11.31 -3.92
N ARG A 308 6.63 -11.91 -3.96
CA ARG A 308 7.82 -11.31 -4.58
C ARG A 308 8.16 -11.88 -5.96
N CYS A 309 7.33 -12.79 -6.47
CA CYS A 309 7.53 -13.36 -7.81
C CYS A 309 7.46 -12.27 -8.88
N THR A 310 8.12 -12.54 -9.99
CA THR A 310 8.25 -11.65 -11.14
C THR A 310 8.39 -12.50 -12.39
N ASP A 311 8.40 -11.88 -13.55
CA ASP A 311 8.46 -12.60 -14.82
C ASP A 311 9.77 -12.33 -15.56
N VAL A 312 10.23 -13.30 -16.34
CA VAL A 312 11.34 -13.15 -17.30
C VAL A 312 10.83 -13.46 -18.70
N PRO A 313 11.25 -12.71 -19.74
CA PRO A 313 10.73 -12.94 -21.07
C PRO A 313 11.25 -14.28 -21.61
N ASN A 314 10.40 -15.03 -22.30
CA ASN A 314 10.80 -16.24 -23.02
C ASN A 314 11.22 -15.84 -24.43
N LEU A 315 12.47 -15.39 -24.58
CA LEU A 315 13.04 -15.04 -25.87
C LEU A 315 13.45 -16.31 -26.64
N PRO A 316 13.19 -16.40 -27.96
CA PRO A 316 13.87 -17.41 -28.77
C PRO A 316 15.38 -17.20 -28.67
N LYS A 317 16.16 -18.30 -28.75
CA LYS A 317 17.63 -18.25 -28.73
C LYS A 317 18.11 -17.20 -29.72
N LEU A 318 18.68 -16.12 -29.19
CA LEU A 318 19.37 -15.15 -30.00
C LEU A 318 20.64 -15.83 -30.56
N GLY A 319 21.10 -15.40 -31.74
CA GLY A 319 22.18 -16.07 -32.49
C GLY A 319 23.48 -16.25 -31.68
N LYS A 320 24.46 -16.96 -32.26
CA LYS A 320 25.77 -17.27 -31.62
C LYS A 320 26.52 -16.05 -31.07
N ASP A 321 26.11 -14.85 -31.47
CA ASP A 321 26.68 -13.57 -31.06
C ASP A 321 26.21 -13.10 -29.68
N ILE A 322 25.24 -13.79 -29.04
CA ILE A 322 24.75 -13.39 -27.71
C ILE A 322 25.74 -13.65 -26.58
N ASP A 323 26.71 -14.56 -26.76
CA ASP A 323 27.75 -14.82 -25.76
C ASP A 323 28.75 -13.64 -25.71
N GLU A 324 29.13 -13.10 -26.86
CA GLU A 324 29.94 -11.87 -26.95
C GLU A 324 29.16 -10.62 -26.49
N GLU A 325 27.88 -10.54 -26.84
CA GLU A 325 27.01 -9.45 -26.40
C GLU A 325 26.68 -9.54 -24.90
N TYR A 326 26.65 -10.74 -24.29
CA TYR A 326 26.51 -10.93 -22.83
C TYR A 326 27.72 -10.36 -22.08
N ASP A 327 28.95 -10.68 -22.53
CA ASP A 327 30.17 -10.13 -21.92
C ASP A 327 30.29 -8.62 -22.13
N ARG A 328 29.84 -8.11 -23.28
CA ARG A 328 29.76 -6.67 -23.59
C ARG A 328 28.70 -5.93 -22.75
N LEU A 329 27.51 -6.51 -22.57
CA LEU A 329 26.39 -5.88 -21.86
C LEU A 329 26.51 -5.98 -20.32
N PHE A 330 27.22 -6.99 -19.79
CA PHE A 330 27.37 -7.16 -18.34
C PHE A 330 28.66 -6.65 -17.73
N GLY A 331 29.68 -6.34 -18.52
CA GLY A 331 30.87 -5.65 -18.02
C GLY A 331 30.51 -4.31 -17.34
N ASP A 332 29.62 -3.55 -17.97
CA ASP A 332 29.24 -2.19 -17.52
C ASP A 332 28.03 -2.17 -16.55
N LEU A 333 27.19 -3.21 -16.54
CA LEU A 333 25.97 -3.23 -15.73
C LEU A 333 26.28 -3.28 -14.22
N LEU A 334 27.37 -3.95 -13.82
CA LEU A 334 27.83 -3.96 -12.43
C LEU A 334 28.21 -2.55 -11.94
N ASP A 335 28.72 -1.70 -12.84
CA ASP A 335 29.12 -0.32 -12.53
C ASP A 335 27.92 0.65 -12.49
N GLU A 336 26.89 0.46 -13.33
CA GLU A 336 25.64 1.22 -13.23
C GLU A 336 24.89 0.99 -11.89
N PHE A 337 25.04 -0.20 -11.29
CA PHE A 337 24.41 -0.53 -10.00
C PHE A 337 25.26 -0.15 -8.77
N ALA A 338 26.56 0.10 -8.93
CA ALA A 338 27.50 0.34 -7.81
C ALA A 338 27.59 1.80 -7.33
N HIS A 339 26.84 2.73 -7.93
CA HIS A 339 26.82 4.13 -7.49
C HIS A 339 25.56 4.43 -6.64
N ASP A 340 25.77 5.11 -5.50
CA ASP A 340 24.73 5.50 -4.52
C ASP A 340 23.62 6.39 -5.11
N SER A 341 23.80 6.86 -6.34
CA SER A 341 22.77 7.47 -7.16
C SER A 341 22.26 6.44 -8.17
N PHE A 342 21.14 5.78 -7.85
CA PHE A 342 20.27 5.20 -8.88
C PHE A 342 19.64 6.35 -9.68
N GLY A 343 20.48 6.99 -10.50
CA GLY A 343 20.14 8.10 -11.36
C GLY A 343 20.22 7.60 -12.79
N ILE A 344 19.09 7.10 -13.32
CA ILE A 344 18.93 6.93 -14.76
C ILE A 344 19.27 8.29 -15.39
N ASN A 345 20.39 8.38 -16.12
CA ASN A 345 20.73 9.60 -16.83
C ASN A 345 19.86 9.66 -18.10
N LEU A 346 18.65 10.19 -17.95
CA LEU A 346 17.59 10.26 -18.97
C LEU A 346 17.91 11.17 -20.17
N LYS A 347 19.14 11.65 -20.32
CA LYS A 347 19.59 12.37 -21.51
C LYS A 347 20.38 11.42 -22.41
N ARG A 348 19.69 10.87 -23.43
CA ARG A 348 20.31 10.34 -24.66
C ARG A 348 21.51 11.22 -25.04
N ARG A 349 22.73 10.68 -24.99
CA ARG A 349 23.81 11.24 -25.81
C ARG A 349 23.61 10.72 -27.23
N LYS A 350 23.64 11.66 -28.17
CA LYS A 350 23.39 11.50 -29.60
C LYS A 350 24.19 10.38 -30.23
#